data_AF-A0A3M7NTW2-F1
#
_entry.id   AF-A0A3M7NTW2-F1
#
_cell.length_a   1.000
_cell.length_b   1.000
_cell.length_c   1.000
_cell.angle_alpha   90.00
_cell.angle_beta   90.00
_cell.angle_gamma   90.00
#
_symmetry.space_group_name_H-M   'P 1'
#
loop_
_entity.id
_entity.type
_entity.pdbx_description
1 polymer ?
#
loop_
_entity_poly.entity_id
_entity_poly.type
_entity_poly.pdbx_seq_one_letter_code
_entity_poly.pdbx_strand_id
1 'polypeptide(L)'
;MAPPPPSLKKRRLEEAMHGGKVSRPKKRIRKQLDYHSSESDDDHDLDHSNIHDSNGDDGDVDATISDRSKPKSKRNNPSAFATSISRILSTKLPAAGRADPVLARSRNTTHPGEAADEDEDRRLEKKVRAAEKRERQERQQDTARVVEAGATAEEKRLRKTAQRGVVRLFNAVRAAQVRAAEQASKDRQGAAPVVGMEKREARAREMSRDAFLQKMMV
;
A
#
# COMPACT_ATOMS: atom_id res chain seq x y z
N MET A 1 -7.84 19.82 15.68
CA MET A 1 -8.10 18.44 16.14
C MET A 1 -6.80 17.85 16.69
N ALA A 2 -6.61 17.77 18.01
CA ALA A 2 -5.36 17.32 18.61
C ALA A 2 -5.18 15.78 18.47
N PRO A 3 -3.94 15.28 18.24
CA PRO A 3 -3.70 13.84 18.12
C PRO A 3 -3.88 13.15 19.49
N PRO A 4 -4.48 11.93 19.52
CA PRO A 4 -4.77 11.23 20.77
C PRO A 4 -3.48 10.79 21.50
N PRO A 5 -3.51 10.69 22.84
CA PRO A 5 -2.33 10.42 23.65
C PRO A 5 -1.71 9.05 23.35
N PRO A 6 -0.37 8.92 23.45
CA PRO A 6 0.39 7.74 23.01
C PRO A 6 0.11 6.44 23.79
N SER A 7 -0.63 6.51 24.90
CA SER A 7 -1.00 5.36 25.73
C SER A 7 -2.00 4.42 25.04
N LEU A 8 -2.86 4.95 24.17
CA LEU A 8 -3.88 4.15 23.47
C LEU A 8 -3.27 3.24 22.40
N LYS A 9 -2.10 3.60 21.85
CA LYS A 9 -1.38 2.79 20.85
C LYS A 9 -0.73 1.55 21.47
N LYS A 10 -0.27 1.64 22.72
CA LYS A 10 0.37 0.51 23.42
C LYS A 10 -0.65 -0.56 23.84
N ARG A 11 -1.81 -0.15 24.35
CA ARG A 11 -2.88 -1.10 24.75
C ARG A 11 -3.42 -1.92 23.57
N ARG A 12 -3.50 -1.31 22.39
CA ARG A 12 -3.97 -1.97 21.16
C ARG A 12 -2.99 -3.02 20.60
N LEU A 13 -1.70 -2.90 20.93
CA LEU A 13 -0.66 -3.82 20.49
C LEU A 13 -0.61 -5.06 21.41
N GLU A 14 -0.78 -4.88 22.72
CA GLU A 14 -0.84 -5.98 23.69
C GLU A 14 -2.09 -6.86 23.50
N GLU A 15 -3.23 -6.26 23.19
CA GLU A 15 -4.48 -6.99 22.93
C GLU A 15 -4.41 -7.84 21.63
N ALA A 16 -3.56 -7.45 20.68
CA ALA A 16 -3.30 -8.21 19.44
C ALA A 16 -2.37 -9.42 19.67
N MET A 17 -1.53 -9.40 20.71
CA MET A 17 -0.59 -10.48 21.04
C MET A 17 -1.25 -11.59 21.88
N HIS A 18 -2.41 -11.34 22.49
CA HIS A 18 -3.16 -12.30 23.33
C HIS A 18 -4.30 -13.04 22.60
N GLY A 19 -4.27 -13.13 21.27
CA GLY A 19 -5.21 -13.96 20.50
C GLY A 19 -6.62 -13.37 20.33
N GLY A 20 -6.84 -12.10 20.68
CA GLY A 20 -8.08 -11.40 20.41
C GLY A 20 -8.24 -11.18 18.90
N LYS A 21 -9.27 -11.78 18.29
CA LYS A 21 -9.62 -11.55 16.88
C LYS A 21 -10.00 -10.08 16.71
N VAL A 22 -9.03 -9.24 16.35
CA VAL A 22 -9.25 -7.85 15.98
C VAL A 22 -10.13 -7.84 14.72
N SER A 23 -11.43 -7.62 14.93
CA SER A 23 -12.41 -7.44 13.86
C SER A 23 -11.97 -6.26 13.00
N ARG A 24 -11.35 -6.57 11.85
CA ARG A 24 -10.97 -5.56 10.86
C ARG A 24 -12.26 -4.88 10.41
N PRO A 25 -12.35 -3.54 10.44
CA PRO A 25 -13.54 -2.85 9.95
C PRO A 25 -13.71 -3.20 8.47
N LYS A 26 -14.81 -3.90 8.14
CA LYS A 26 -15.19 -4.20 6.75
C LYS A 26 -15.47 -2.86 6.06
N LYS A 27 -14.61 -2.46 5.13
CA LYS A 27 -14.85 -1.31 4.25
C LYS A 27 -16.11 -1.61 3.43
N ARG A 28 -17.23 -1.00 3.79
CA ARG A 28 -18.43 -0.98 2.96
C ARG A 28 -18.11 -0.07 1.77
N ILE A 29 -17.78 -0.65 0.63
CA ILE A 29 -17.72 0.08 -0.64
C ILE A 29 -19.17 0.42 -0.98
N ARG A 30 -19.59 1.64 -0.66
CA ARG A 30 -20.86 2.20 -1.15
C ARG A 30 -20.66 2.38 -2.65
N LYS A 31 -21.29 1.53 -3.47
CA LYS A 31 -21.35 1.73 -4.92
C LYS A 31 -22.03 3.10 -5.12
N GLN A 32 -21.25 4.14 -5.40
CA GLN A 32 -21.78 5.41 -5.86
C GLN A 32 -22.35 5.18 -7.25
N LEU A 33 -23.67 5.27 -7.38
CA LEU A 33 -24.37 5.15 -8.66
C LEU A 33 -24.65 6.52 -9.30
N ASP A 34 -24.42 7.62 -8.59
CA ASP A 34 -24.68 8.97 -9.10
C ASP A 34 -23.52 9.93 -8.74
N TYR A 35 -22.98 10.57 -9.78
CA TYR A 35 -21.92 11.57 -9.72
C TYR A 35 -22.59 12.95 -9.60
N HIS A 36 -22.57 13.55 -8.40
CA HIS A 36 -22.96 14.95 -8.24
C HIS A 36 -21.70 15.79 -7.99
N SER A 37 -21.42 16.67 -8.95
CA SER A 37 -20.40 17.72 -8.89
C SER A 37 -20.92 18.83 -7.98
N SER A 38 -20.22 19.12 -6.87
CA SER A 38 -20.39 20.38 -6.16
C SER A 38 -19.04 21.07 -5.99
N GLU A 39 -18.93 22.21 -6.66
CA GLU A 39 -17.93 23.26 -6.51
C GLU A 39 -17.90 23.79 -5.06
N SER A 40 -16.73 24.09 -4.54
CA SER A 40 -16.57 25.00 -3.39
C SER A 40 -15.22 25.68 -3.51
N ASP A 41 -15.26 26.95 -3.90
CA ASP A 41 -14.25 27.97 -3.61
C ASP A 41 -14.02 28.05 -2.10
N ASP A 42 -12.77 28.29 -1.70
CA ASP A 42 -12.44 28.85 -0.38
C ASP A 42 -11.09 29.58 -0.50
N ASP A 43 -11.18 30.89 -0.70
CA ASP A 43 -10.11 31.87 -0.56
C ASP A 43 -9.86 32.13 0.94
N HIS A 44 -8.61 32.03 1.40
CA HIS A 44 -8.21 32.66 2.65
C HIS A 44 -6.82 33.30 2.57
N ASP A 45 -6.86 34.62 2.70
CA ASP A 45 -5.77 35.59 2.82
C ASP A 45 -4.94 35.47 4.12
N LEU A 46 -3.65 35.78 3.97
CA LEU A 46 -2.74 36.59 4.81
C LEU A 46 -2.82 36.50 6.35
N ASP A 47 -1.68 36.15 6.98
CA ASP A 47 -1.15 36.90 8.12
C ASP A 47 0.38 36.84 8.17
N HIS A 48 0.98 38.01 8.42
CA HIS A 48 2.39 38.30 8.48
C HIS A 48 2.67 38.83 9.88
N SER A 49 3.48 38.14 10.69
CA SER A 49 4.12 38.79 11.84
C SER A 49 5.51 38.21 12.14
N ASN A 50 6.36 39.16 12.46
CA ASN A 50 7.81 39.17 12.59
C ASN A 50 8.26 38.83 14.03
N ILE A 51 9.58 38.76 14.26
CA ILE A 51 10.32 38.83 15.55
C ILE A 51 10.45 37.49 16.30
N HIS A 52 11.59 36.98 16.78
CA HIS A 52 12.86 37.58 17.24
C HIS A 52 14.01 36.55 17.16
N ASP A 53 15.20 37.03 16.78
CA ASP A 53 16.52 36.42 16.99
C ASP A 53 17.00 36.60 18.44
N SER A 54 17.42 35.55 19.14
CA SER A 54 18.26 35.72 20.34
C SER A 54 19.21 34.54 20.53
N ASN A 55 20.50 34.86 20.41
CA ASN A 55 21.66 34.03 20.67
C ASN A 55 22.07 34.07 22.16
N GLY A 56 22.85 33.05 22.56
CA GLY A 56 23.69 33.01 23.78
C GLY A 56 23.02 32.33 24.97
N ASP A 57 23.69 31.64 25.89
CA ASP A 57 25.10 31.30 26.16
C ASP A 57 25.08 30.32 27.35
N ASP A 58 26.21 29.68 27.63
CA ASP A 58 26.50 28.61 28.60
C ASP A 58 25.97 28.75 30.05
N GLY A 59 25.80 27.59 30.72
CA GLY A 59 25.56 27.54 32.17
C GLY A 59 25.34 26.14 32.75
N ASP A 60 26.43 25.41 33.01
CA ASP A 60 26.51 24.29 33.96
C ASP A 60 26.39 24.83 35.40
N VAL A 61 25.48 24.27 36.23
CA VAL A 61 25.72 23.76 37.61
C VAL A 61 24.41 23.45 38.39
N ASP A 62 24.34 22.20 38.83
CA ASP A 62 23.69 21.55 39.98
C ASP A 62 22.70 22.32 40.90
N ALA A 63 21.48 21.77 41.07
CA ALA A 63 20.83 21.56 42.39
C ALA A 63 19.46 20.82 42.29
N THR A 64 19.51 19.51 42.55
CA THR A 64 18.52 18.72 43.33
C THR A 64 17.00 18.84 43.08
N ILE A 65 16.43 18.19 42.06
CA ILE A 65 15.03 17.67 42.10
C ILE A 65 14.91 16.36 41.29
N SER A 66 14.63 15.26 42.01
CA SER A 66 14.05 13.97 41.59
C SER A 66 14.14 13.55 40.10
N ASP A 67 15.31 13.07 39.67
CA ASP A 67 15.41 12.36 38.38
C ASP A 67 15.49 10.83 38.55
N ARG A 68 14.68 10.19 37.73
CA ARG A 68 14.45 8.76 37.56
C ARG A 68 15.72 8.15 36.97
N SER A 69 16.75 7.98 37.79
CA SER A 69 18.05 7.51 37.30
C SER A 69 17.92 6.11 36.70
N LYS A 70 18.21 6.02 35.40
CA LYS A 70 18.37 4.76 34.67
C LYS A 70 19.39 3.90 35.45
N PRO A 71 19.18 2.59 35.65
CA PRO A 71 20.14 1.79 36.40
C PRO A 71 21.47 1.80 35.65
N LYS A 72 22.47 2.48 36.24
CA LYS A 72 23.83 2.51 35.71
C LYS A 72 24.30 1.06 35.53
N SER A 73 24.80 0.77 34.33
CA SER A 73 25.15 -0.60 33.92
C SER A 73 26.20 -1.17 34.88
N LYS A 74 25.87 -2.25 35.60
CA LYS A 74 26.77 -2.96 36.53
C LYS A 74 27.82 -3.78 35.77
N ARG A 75 28.47 -3.20 34.76
CA ARG A 75 29.42 -3.92 33.90
C ARG A 75 30.83 -4.02 34.48
N ASN A 76 31.13 -3.37 35.60
CA ASN A 76 32.42 -3.56 36.26
C ASN A 76 32.41 -3.16 37.76
N ASN A 77 31.62 -3.88 38.57
CA ASN A 77 31.69 -3.74 40.05
C ASN A 77 32.23 -5.04 40.64
N PRO A 78 33.46 -5.06 41.20
CA PRO A 78 34.06 -6.29 41.72
C PRO A 78 33.26 -6.89 42.88
N SER A 79 32.60 -6.06 43.69
CA SER A 79 31.73 -6.52 44.77
C SER A 79 30.44 -7.21 44.27
N ALA A 80 29.84 -6.71 43.18
CA ALA A 80 28.67 -7.36 42.57
C ALA A 80 29.03 -8.68 41.89
N PHE A 81 30.22 -8.73 41.27
CA PHE A 81 30.81 -9.95 40.71
C PHE A 81 31.15 -10.99 41.78
N ALA A 82 31.78 -10.57 42.88
CA ALA A 82 32.05 -11.45 44.02
C ALA A 82 30.75 -11.99 44.62
N THR A 83 29.72 -11.14 44.77
CA THR A 83 28.41 -11.56 45.28
C THR A 83 27.71 -12.54 44.33
N SER A 84 27.81 -12.34 43.01
CA SER A 84 27.22 -13.28 42.04
C SER A 84 27.97 -14.61 42.02
N ILE A 85 29.30 -14.62 42.11
CA ILE A 85 30.11 -15.84 42.24
C ILE A 85 29.77 -16.56 43.54
N SER A 86 29.72 -15.86 44.68
CA SER A 86 29.34 -16.48 45.96
C SER A 86 27.94 -17.08 45.90
N ARG A 87 26.98 -16.45 45.23
CA ARG A 87 25.64 -17.05 45.00
C ARG A 87 25.70 -18.27 44.09
N ILE A 88 26.50 -18.24 43.02
CA ILE A 88 26.67 -19.36 42.10
C ILE A 88 27.30 -20.57 42.80
N LEU A 89 28.28 -20.34 43.66
CA LEU A 89 28.96 -21.37 44.45
C LEU A 89 28.10 -21.88 45.62
N SER A 90 27.23 -21.04 46.18
CA SER A 90 26.36 -21.40 47.31
C SER A 90 25.07 -22.10 46.87
N THR A 91 24.75 -22.14 45.57
CA THR A 91 23.52 -22.75 45.05
C THR A 91 23.75 -24.18 44.60
N LYS A 92 22.92 -25.11 45.10
CA LYS A 92 22.97 -26.53 44.72
C LYS A 92 22.08 -26.77 43.50
N LEU A 93 22.56 -27.55 42.52
CA LEU A 93 21.73 -27.95 41.37
C LEU A 93 20.56 -28.83 41.87
N PRO A 94 19.33 -28.64 41.33
CA PRO A 94 18.22 -29.55 41.58
C PRO A 94 18.59 -30.96 41.11
N ALA A 95 18.03 -31.99 41.74
CA ALA A 95 18.43 -33.39 41.53
C ALA A 95 18.47 -33.82 40.04
N ALA A 96 17.55 -33.28 39.23
CA ALA A 96 17.47 -33.53 37.79
C ALA A 96 18.66 -32.98 36.97
N GLY A 97 19.40 -31.99 37.47
CA GLY A 97 20.55 -31.37 36.81
C GLY A 97 21.90 -31.85 37.35
N ARG A 98 21.93 -32.86 38.23
CA ARG A 98 23.18 -33.36 38.84
C ARG A 98 23.97 -34.29 37.93
N ALA A 99 23.33 -34.90 36.93
CA ALA A 99 23.99 -35.77 35.97
C ALA A 99 24.96 -34.98 35.07
N ASP A 100 24.52 -33.81 34.57
CA ASP A 100 25.31 -32.96 33.67
C ASP A 100 25.29 -31.48 34.12
N PRO A 101 26.24 -31.07 34.98
CA PRO A 101 26.24 -29.75 35.60
C PRO A 101 26.50 -28.59 34.62
N VAL A 102 27.09 -28.88 33.44
CA VAL A 102 27.45 -27.87 32.43
C VAL A 102 26.22 -27.41 31.62
N LEU A 103 25.26 -28.31 31.36
CA LEU A 103 24.08 -28.03 30.52
C LEU A 103 22.83 -27.63 31.33
N ALA A 104 22.84 -27.84 32.65
CA ALA A 104 21.67 -27.62 33.51
C ALA A 104 21.21 -26.15 33.60
N ARG A 105 22.07 -25.17 33.29
CA ARG A 105 21.75 -23.73 33.36
C ARG A 105 21.42 -23.09 32.00
N SER A 106 21.69 -23.75 30.87
CA SER A 106 21.46 -23.20 29.52
C SER A 106 20.08 -23.54 28.95
N ARG A 107 19.05 -23.58 29.79
CA ARG A 107 17.70 -24.09 29.48
C ARG A 107 16.86 -23.24 28.51
N ASN A 108 17.47 -22.25 27.84
CA ASN A 108 16.76 -21.33 26.94
C ASN A 108 17.05 -21.54 25.45
N THR A 109 17.77 -22.60 25.05
CA THR A 109 18.26 -22.72 23.66
C THR A 109 17.65 -23.84 22.83
N THR A 110 16.55 -24.46 23.25
CA THR A 110 15.98 -25.53 22.41
C THR A 110 15.22 -25.02 21.19
N HIS A 111 14.65 -23.79 21.18
CA HIS A 111 13.99 -23.20 19.98
C HIS A 111 14.01 -21.65 19.84
N PRO A 112 15.01 -20.86 20.29
CA PRO A 112 15.04 -19.43 20.01
C PRO A 112 15.60 -19.06 18.62
N GLY A 113 16.25 -20.01 17.92
CA GLY A 113 16.80 -19.80 16.57
C GLY A 113 15.73 -19.80 15.50
N GLU A 114 14.87 -20.84 15.47
CA GLU A 114 13.85 -21.01 14.43
C GLU A 114 12.88 -19.82 14.33
N ALA A 115 12.44 -19.25 15.46
CA ALA A 115 11.57 -18.06 15.45
C ALA A 115 12.29 -16.78 15.00
N ALA A 116 13.58 -16.64 15.31
CA ALA A 116 14.38 -15.49 14.87
C ALA A 116 14.74 -15.60 13.38
N ASP A 117 14.99 -16.82 12.91
CA ASP A 117 15.26 -17.14 11.52
C ASP A 117 14.01 -16.92 10.64
N GLU A 118 12.82 -17.34 11.11
CA GLU A 118 11.54 -17.09 10.43
C GLU A 118 11.19 -15.59 10.28
N ASP A 119 11.54 -14.77 11.28
CA ASP A 119 11.31 -13.32 11.24
C ASP A 119 12.27 -12.61 10.28
N GLU A 120 13.53 -13.05 10.21
CA GLU A 120 14.50 -12.54 9.25
C GLU A 120 14.17 -12.98 7.82
N ASP A 121 13.76 -14.23 7.60
CA ASP A 121 13.30 -14.72 6.30
C ASP A 121 12.10 -13.91 5.80
N ARG A 122 11.11 -13.65 6.66
CA ARG A 122 9.96 -12.81 6.34
C ARG A 122 10.36 -11.36 6.03
N ARG A 123 11.43 -10.86 6.63
CA ARG A 123 11.97 -9.52 6.36
C ARG A 123 12.70 -9.48 5.02
N LEU A 124 13.45 -10.53 4.68
CA LEU A 124 14.12 -10.69 3.40
C LEU A 124 13.09 -10.80 2.25
N GLU A 125 12.05 -11.62 2.40
CA GLU A 125 10.97 -11.74 1.41
C GLU A 125 10.25 -10.41 1.15
N LYS A 126 9.98 -9.64 2.21
CA LYS A 126 9.39 -8.30 2.07
C LYS A 126 10.30 -7.33 1.33
N LYS A 127 11.62 -7.39 1.55
CA LYS A 127 12.61 -6.57 0.85
C LYS A 127 12.67 -6.95 -0.63
N VAL A 128 12.68 -8.23 -0.96
CA VAL A 128 12.67 -8.72 -2.36
C VAL A 128 11.40 -8.26 -3.08
N ARG A 129 10.23 -8.44 -2.46
CA ARG A 129 8.96 -7.99 -3.06
C ARG A 129 8.88 -6.46 -3.22
N ALA A 130 9.50 -5.71 -2.31
CA ALA A 130 9.58 -4.26 -2.42
C ALA A 130 10.54 -3.82 -3.54
N ALA A 131 11.68 -4.51 -3.69
CA ALA A 131 12.63 -4.25 -4.77
C ALA A 131 12.04 -4.57 -6.14
N GLU A 132 11.38 -5.72 -6.30
CA GLU A 132 10.70 -6.11 -7.54
C GLU A 132 9.59 -5.11 -7.92
N LYS A 133 8.82 -4.62 -6.93
CA LYS A 133 7.82 -3.57 -7.17
C LYS A 133 8.45 -2.25 -7.59
N ARG A 134 9.59 -1.87 -7.02
CA ARG A 134 10.33 -0.66 -7.40
C ARG A 134 10.87 -0.78 -8.81
N GLU A 135 11.50 -1.90 -9.15
CA GLU A 135 12.00 -2.19 -10.49
C GLU A 135 10.88 -2.16 -11.54
N ARG A 136 9.71 -2.74 -11.23
CA ARG A 136 8.55 -2.68 -12.12
C ARG A 136 8.03 -1.25 -12.32
N GLN A 137 8.10 -0.42 -11.29
CA GLN A 137 7.72 1.00 -11.39
C GLN A 137 8.76 1.79 -12.17
N GLU A 138 10.05 1.52 -11.98
CA GLU A 138 11.15 2.16 -12.72
C GLU A 138 11.06 1.85 -14.21
N ARG A 139 10.86 0.58 -14.58
CA ARG A 139 10.59 0.19 -15.99
C ARG A 139 9.38 0.92 -16.58
N GLN A 140 8.31 1.11 -15.79
CA GLN A 140 7.15 1.89 -16.23
C GLN A 140 7.47 3.38 -16.38
N GLN A 141 8.27 3.95 -15.48
CA GLN A 141 8.71 5.33 -15.57
C GLN A 141 9.67 5.54 -16.76
N ASP A 142 10.54 4.59 -17.06
CA ASP A 142 11.48 4.69 -18.18
C ASP A 142 10.76 4.57 -19.52
N THR A 143 9.80 3.64 -19.65
CA THR A 143 8.94 3.58 -20.86
C THR A 143 8.11 4.87 -21.03
N ALA A 144 7.66 5.49 -19.94
CA ALA A 144 7.01 6.79 -20.00
C ALA A 144 8.00 7.89 -20.40
N ARG A 145 9.21 7.93 -19.83
CA ARG A 145 10.26 8.93 -20.12
C ARG A 145 10.72 8.89 -21.58
N VAL A 146 10.90 7.71 -22.18
CA VAL A 146 11.30 7.56 -23.58
C VAL A 146 10.26 8.16 -24.56
N VAL A 147 8.96 8.10 -24.21
CA VAL A 147 7.88 8.70 -25.00
C VAL A 147 7.72 10.20 -24.70
N GLU A 148 8.31 10.70 -23.62
CA GLU A 148 8.05 12.03 -23.07
C GLU A 148 9.07 13.12 -23.46
N ALA A 149 10.12 12.78 -24.21
CA ALA A 149 11.27 13.66 -24.51
C ALA A 149 10.99 14.88 -25.44
N GLY A 150 9.74 15.16 -25.83
CA GLY A 150 9.44 16.26 -26.76
C GLY A 150 8.13 17.01 -26.56
N ALA A 151 7.23 16.55 -25.68
CA ALA A 151 5.92 17.18 -25.48
C ALA A 151 5.90 18.00 -24.18
N THR A 152 5.50 19.26 -24.27
CA THR A 152 5.29 20.11 -23.08
C THR A 152 4.22 19.49 -22.17
N ALA A 153 4.28 19.78 -20.86
CA ALA A 153 3.33 19.21 -19.92
C ALA A 153 1.86 19.55 -20.26
N GLU A 154 1.63 20.70 -20.90
CA GLU A 154 0.32 21.17 -21.34
C GLU A 154 -0.19 20.39 -22.56
N GLU A 155 0.66 20.13 -23.55
CA GLU A 155 0.33 19.31 -24.71
C GLU A 155 -0.10 17.90 -24.27
N LYS A 156 0.58 17.32 -23.27
CA LYS A 156 0.22 16.02 -22.69
C LYS A 156 -1.17 16.04 -22.04
N ARG A 157 -1.56 17.14 -21.38
CA ARG A 157 -2.89 17.30 -20.79
C ARG A 157 -3.97 17.39 -21.86
N LEU A 158 -3.75 18.21 -22.88
CA LEU A 158 -4.66 18.36 -24.02
C LEU A 158 -4.83 17.05 -24.78
N ARG A 159 -3.75 16.32 -25.05
CA ARG A 159 -3.78 15.00 -25.69
C ARG A 159 -4.59 14.00 -24.88
N LYS A 160 -4.44 13.95 -23.55
CA LYS A 160 -5.21 13.06 -22.69
C LYS A 160 -6.70 13.42 -22.67
N THR A 161 -7.05 14.71 -22.67
CA THR A 161 -8.44 15.17 -22.75
C THR A 161 -9.08 14.77 -24.08
N ALA A 162 -8.38 15.00 -25.20
CA ALA A 162 -8.84 14.57 -26.52
C ALA A 162 -8.95 13.03 -26.63
N GLN A 163 -7.95 12.30 -26.13
CA GLN A 163 -7.97 10.83 -26.09
C GLN A 163 -9.16 10.30 -25.30
N ARG A 164 -9.48 10.88 -24.13
CA ARG A 164 -10.67 10.52 -23.35
C ARG A 164 -11.96 10.74 -24.15
N GLY A 165 -12.04 11.83 -24.92
CA GLY A 165 -13.14 12.09 -25.84
C GLY A 165 -13.28 11.01 -26.92
N VAL A 166 -12.19 10.70 -27.62
CA VAL A 166 -12.15 9.66 -28.68
C VAL A 166 -12.54 8.29 -28.12
N VAL A 167 -12.03 7.91 -26.96
CA VAL A 167 -12.37 6.63 -26.32
C VAL A 167 -13.85 6.56 -25.94
N ARG A 168 -14.42 7.65 -25.42
CA ARG A 168 -15.85 7.72 -25.09
C ARG A 168 -16.72 7.54 -26.32
N LEU A 169 -16.40 8.22 -27.42
CA LEU A 169 -17.13 8.10 -28.69
C LEU A 169 -16.95 6.72 -29.31
N PHE A 170 -15.74 6.18 -29.34
CA PHE A 170 -15.47 4.84 -29.86
C PHE A 170 -16.27 3.78 -29.09
N ASN A 171 -16.28 3.84 -27.76
CA ASN A 171 -17.04 2.92 -26.92
C ASN A 171 -18.55 3.11 -27.10
N ALA A 172 -19.03 4.35 -27.25
CA ALA A 172 -20.43 4.62 -27.53
C ALA A 172 -20.86 4.03 -28.89
N VAL A 173 -20.05 4.23 -29.94
CA VAL A 173 -20.30 3.69 -31.28
C VAL A 173 -20.23 2.16 -31.26
N ARG A 174 -19.24 1.56 -30.60
CA ARG A 174 -19.15 0.10 -30.46
C ARG A 174 -20.34 -0.47 -29.68
N ALA A 175 -20.73 0.14 -28.58
CA ALA A 175 -21.90 -0.27 -27.82
C ALA A 175 -23.19 -0.13 -28.66
N ALA A 176 -23.33 0.93 -29.46
CA ALA A 176 -24.46 1.09 -30.36
C ALA A 176 -24.47 0.02 -31.47
N GLN A 177 -23.31 -0.30 -32.05
CA GLN A 177 -23.18 -1.36 -33.07
C GLN A 177 -23.54 -2.74 -32.49
N VAL A 178 -23.04 -3.07 -31.30
CA VAL A 178 -23.35 -4.35 -30.63
C VAL A 178 -24.83 -4.41 -30.27
N ARG A 179 -25.42 -3.33 -29.72
CA ARG A 179 -26.86 -3.27 -29.44
C ARG A 179 -27.71 -3.39 -30.71
N ALA A 180 -27.31 -2.77 -31.81
CA ALA A 180 -28.01 -2.90 -33.08
C ALA A 180 -27.93 -4.33 -33.64
N ALA A 181 -26.76 -4.99 -33.51
CA ALA A 181 -26.58 -6.38 -33.90
C ALA A 181 -27.39 -7.34 -33.01
N GLU A 182 -27.42 -7.11 -31.70
CA GLU A 182 -28.23 -7.87 -30.74
C GLU A 182 -29.73 -7.67 -30.94
N GLN A 183 -30.17 -6.46 -31.25
CA GLN A 183 -31.57 -6.19 -31.57
C GLN A 183 -31.96 -6.90 -32.87
N ALA A 184 -31.12 -6.80 -33.91
CA ALA A 184 -31.34 -7.52 -35.17
C ALA A 184 -31.34 -9.04 -34.97
N SER A 185 -30.50 -9.59 -34.08
CA SER A 185 -30.53 -11.03 -33.78
C SER A 185 -31.77 -11.44 -32.99
N LYS A 186 -32.26 -10.62 -32.06
CA LYS A 186 -33.52 -10.85 -31.35
C LYS A 186 -34.73 -10.77 -32.28
N ASP A 187 -34.79 -9.78 -33.15
CA ASP A 187 -35.88 -9.63 -34.14
C ASP A 187 -35.90 -10.83 -35.11
N ARG A 188 -34.71 -11.34 -35.50
CA ARG A 188 -34.57 -12.58 -36.29
C ARG A 188 -34.96 -13.85 -35.52
N GLN A 189 -34.80 -13.88 -34.20
CA GLN A 189 -35.23 -15.01 -33.36
C GLN A 189 -36.76 -14.99 -33.14
N GLY A 190 -37.38 -13.81 -33.17
CA GLY A 190 -38.84 -13.65 -33.05
C GLY A 190 -39.62 -13.87 -34.36
N ALA A 191 -38.97 -13.72 -35.51
CA ALA A 191 -39.54 -14.03 -36.82
C ALA A 191 -39.22 -15.48 -37.23
N ALA A 192 -40.16 -16.17 -37.88
CA ALA A 192 -39.95 -17.54 -38.35
C ALA A 192 -38.65 -17.66 -39.17
N PRO A 193 -37.81 -18.69 -38.94
CA PRO A 193 -36.47 -18.77 -39.51
C PRO A 193 -36.53 -19.06 -41.01
N VAL A 194 -36.51 -18.01 -41.83
CA VAL A 194 -36.32 -18.13 -43.28
C VAL A 194 -34.83 -18.37 -43.54
N VAL A 195 -34.47 -19.63 -43.76
CA VAL A 195 -33.08 -20.07 -43.98
C VAL A 195 -32.48 -19.37 -45.20
N GLY A 196 -31.37 -18.65 -45.01
CA GLY A 196 -30.56 -18.07 -46.10
C GLY A 196 -30.63 -16.55 -46.27
N MET A 197 -31.47 -15.84 -45.51
CA MET A 197 -31.48 -14.37 -45.53
C MET A 197 -30.14 -13.76 -45.09
N GLU A 198 -29.42 -14.41 -44.19
CA GLU A 198 -28.13 -13.93 -43.68
C GLU A 198 -27.05 -13.81 -44.78
N LYS A 199 -26.98 -14.77 -45.72
CA LYS A 199 -26.04 -14.72 -46.85
C LYS A 199 -26.40 -13.62 -47.85
N ARG A 200 -27.69 -13.38 -48.08
CA ARG A 200 -28.16 -12.28 -48.95
C ARG A 200 -27.90 -10.92 -48.30
N GLU A 201 -28.15 -10.80 -47.00
CA GLU A 201 -27.93 -9.56 -46.26
C GLU A 201 -26.44 -9.21 -46.11
N ALA A 202 -25.58 -10.21 -45.90
CA ALA A 202 -24.13 -9.99 -45.90
C ALA A 202 -23.62 -9.44 -47.24
N ARG A 203 -24.04 -10.04 -48.36
CA ARG A 203 -23.71 -9.54 -49.71
C ARG A 203 -24.28 -8.13 -49.96
N ALA A 204 -25.51 -7.86 -49.52
CA ALA A 204 -26.09 -6.52 -49.63
C ALA A 204 -25.30 -5.48 -48.82
N ARG A 205 -24.81 -5.85 -47.62
CA ARG A 205 -23.95 -4.98 -46.78
C ARG A 205 -22.58 -4.73 -47.40
N GLU A 206 -21.98 -5.72 -48.05
CA GLU A 206 -20.71 -5.55 -48.79
C GLU A 206 -20.91 -4.60 -49.98
N MET A 207 -21.90 -4.86 -50.83
CA MET A 207 -22.23 -3.97 -51.96
C MET A 207 -22.57 -2.55 -51.50
N SER A 208 -23.24 -2.40 -50.34
CA SER A 208 -23.54 -1.11 -49.72
C SER A 208 -22.29 -0.39 -49.20
N ARG A 209 -21.31 -1.12 -48.65
CA ARG A 209 -20.03 -0.54 -48.19
C ARG A 209 -19.20 -0.07 -49.38
N ASP A 210 -19.09 -0.90 -50.41
CA ASP A 210 -18.32 -0.59 -51.61
C ASP A 210 -18.93 0.60 -52.35
N ALA A 211 -20.26 0.65 -52.49
CA ALA A 211 -20.96 1.80 -53.08
C ALA A 211 -20.77 3.10 -52.29
N PHE A 212 -20.71 3.03 -50.95
CA PHE A 212 -20.43 4.19 -50.12
C PHE A 212 -18.99 4.69 -50.30
N LEU A 213 -18.01 3.78 -50.32
CA LEU A 213 -16.60 4.13 -50.53
C LEU A 213 -16.36 4.71 -51.92
N GLN A 214 -17.01 4.15 -52.94
CA GLN A 214 -16.93 4.63 -54.30
C GLN A 214 -17.50 6.06 -54.44
N LYS A 215 -18.54 6.41 -53.65
CA LYS A 215 -19.10 7.76 -53.58
C LYS A 215 -18.21 8.76 -52.82
N MET A 216 -17.36 8.29 -51.91
CA MET A 216 -16.41 9.12 -51.16
C MET A 216 -15.07 9.32 -51.86
N MET A 217 -14.78 8.54 -52.91
CA MET A 217 -13.55 8.62 -53.72
C MET A 217 -13.71 9.45 -55.00
N VAL A 218 -14.80 10.22 -55.13
CA VAL A 218 -15.03 11.22 -56.19
C VAL A 218 -14.93 12.61 -55.58
#